data_AF-A0A2Z7AU63-F1
#
_entry.id   AF-A0A2Z7AU63-F1
#
_cell.length_a   1.000
_cell.length_b   1.000
_cell.length_c   1.000
_cell.angle_alpha   90.00
_cell.angle_beta   90.00
_cell.angle_gamma   90.00
#
_symmetry.space_group_name_H-M   'P 1'
#
loop_
_entity.id
_entity.type
_entity.pdbx_description
1 polymer ?
#
loop_
_entity_poly.entity_id
_entity_poly.type
_entity_poly.pdbx_seq_one_letter_code
_entity_poly.pdbx_strand_id
1 'polypeptide(L)'
;MKINLAFGTTDGASEYVEKKRYEYTNEDKKKANLDNVARYILYKTLDKNMFSKIKTCATAKEIWEKLTQICEGNDETKENKLTVAQQKYESIKMKDGETMTEFDERFSAVVIELTSLGKEYSNRELALKMMKALPREWDVKTMAMRESKDLNKLELHDLFANLKAYEFELETRSEAGPSTSQPTKALAATSVEQCSPSTIKPAEQLSNDTATVSWH
;
A
#
# COMPACT_ATOMS: atom_id res chain seq x y z
N MET A 1 31.56 -18.11 -2.91
CA MET A 1 32.80 -18.77 -3.39
C MET A 1 33.26 -19.75 -2.33
N LYS A 2 33.34 -21.05 -2.65
CA LYS A 2 33.64 -22.10 -1.66
C LYS A 2 35.09 -22.00 -1.20
N ILE A 3 35.28 -22.05 0.11
CA ILE A 3 36.56 -22.28 0.78
C ILE A 3 37.11 -23.61 0.26
N ASN A 4 38.39 -23.69 -0.06
CA ASN A 4 38.99 -24.89 -0.65
C ASN A 4 39.01 -26.04 0.38
N LEU A 5 37.95 -26.86 0.34
CA LEU A 5 37.69 -28.00 1.21
C LEU A 5 38.60 -29.19 0.88
N ALA A 6 39.18 -29.81 1.89
CA ALA A 6 39.72 -31.17 1.81
C ALA A 6 38.84 -32.09 2.68
N PHE A 7 38.49 -33.27 2.16
CA PHE A 7 37.88 -34.33 2.96
C PHE A 7 39.00 -35.19 3.56
N GLY A 8 39.12 -35.18 4.88
CA GLY A 8 39.86 -36.19 5.63
C GLY A 8 38.87 -37.05 6.39
N THR A 9 38.88 -38.36 6.15
CA THR A 9 38.09 -39.31 6.95
C THR A 9 39.01 -39.98 7.94
N THR A 10 39.01 -39.51 9.18
CA THR A 10 39.46 -40.32 10.33
C THR A 10 38.54 -40.04 11.51
N ASP A 11 37.68 -41.01 11.76
CA ASP A 11 36.83 -41.16 12.96
C ASP A 11 35.74 -40.09 13.20
N GLY A 12 34.65 -40.20 12.43
CA GLY A 12 33.30 -39.83 12.90
C GLY A 12 32.92 -38.35 13.07
N ALA A 13 33.85 -37.40 12.95
CA ALA A 13 33.54 -35.98 12.96
C ALA A 13 34.28 -35.26 11.82
N SER A 14 33.53 -34.69 10.88
CA SER A 14 34.09 -33.88 9.77
C SER A 14 34.68 -32.59 10.32
N GLU A 15 36.00 -32.57 10.51
CA GLU A 15 36.76 -31.39 10.89
C GLU A 15 37.45 -30.79 9.65
N TYR A 16 37.18 -29.52 9.35
CA TYR A 16 37.67 -28.83 8.16
C TYR A 16 39.05 -28.24 8.41
N VAL A 17 40.10 -28.79 7.79
CA VAL A 17 41.48 -28.30 7.93
C VAL A 17 41.93 -27.53 6.69
N GLU A 18 42.45 -26.32 6.89
CA GLU A 18 43.04 -25.46 5.84
C GLU A 18 44.28 -26.13 5.23
N LYS A 19 44.28 -26.38 3.91
CA LYS A 19 45.39 -27.03 3.20
C LYS A 19 46.67 -26.19 3.32
N LYS A 20 47.80 -26.82 3.65
CA LYS A 20 49.09 -26.14 3.78
C LYS A 20 49.63 -25.72 2.39
N ARG A 21 50.32 -24.57 2.33
CA ARG A 21 50.82 -23.93 1.09
C ARG A 21 51.65 -24.82 0.14
N TYR A 22 52.25 -25.91 0.63
CA TYR A 22 53.05 -26.82 -0.19
C TYR A 22 52.21 -27.84 -0.98
N GLU A 23 50.91 -27.99 -0.66
CA GLU A 23 49.96 -28.90 -1.33
C GLU A 23 49.18 -28.18 -2.44
N TYR A 24 49.52 -26.93 -2.74
CA TYR A 24 48.78 -26.09 -3.67
C TYR A 24 48.96 -26.56 -5.10
N THR A 25 47.85 -26.82 -5.77
CA THR A 25 47.82 -27.00 -7.21
C THR A 25 48.15 -25.67 -7.92
N ASN A 26 48.48 -25.72 -9.22
CA ASN A 26 48.68 -24.50 -10.01
C ASN A 26 47.44 -23.59 -10.00
N GLU A 27 46.23 -24.17 -9.89
CA GLU A 27 44.99 -23.43 -9.77
C GLU A 27 44.86 -22.71 -8.42
N ASP A 28 45.24 -23.37 -7.32
CA ASP A 28 45.24 -22.76 -5.98
C ASP A 28 46.20 -21.57 -5.90
N LYS A 29 47.39 -21.68 -6.51
CA LYS A 29 48.36 -20.58 -6.60
C LYS A 29 47.80 -19.41 -7.39
N LYS A 30 47.13 -19.68 -8.52
CA LYS A 30 46.49 -18.64 -9.35
C LYS A 30 45.36 -17.93 -8.59
N LYS A 31 44.52 -18.68 -7.88
CA LYS A 31 43.42 -18.14 -7.06
C LYS A 31 43.93 -17.27 -5.91
N ALA A 32 44.96 -17.72 -5.19
CA ALA A 32 45.59 -16.94 -4.13
C ALA A 32 46.23 -15.64 -4.67
N ASN A 33 46.86 -15.68 -5.84
CA ASN A 33 47.39 -14.48 -6.47
C ASN A 33 46.28 -13.47 -6.81
N LEU A 34 45.17 -13.93 -7.39
CA LEU A 34 44.02 -13.07 -7.71
C LEU A 34 43.40 -12.45 -6.45
N ASP A 35 43.27 -13.22 -5.37
CA ASP A 35 42.78 -12.69 -4.08
C ASP A 35 43.73 -11.61 -3.53
N ASN A 36 45.05 -11.83 -3.58
CA ASN A 36 46.03 -10.83 -3.15
C ASN A 36 45.96 -9.54 -3.99
N VAL A 37 45.80 -9.65 -5.31
CA VAL A 37 45.63 -8.50 -6.21
C VAL A 37 44.36 -7.74 -5.86
N ALA A 38 43.24 -8.44 -5.68
CA ALA A 38 41.96 -7.83 -5.32
C ALA A 38 42.04 -7.13 -3.95
N ARG A 39 42.65 -7.77 -2.94
CA ARG A 39 42.90 -7.16 -1.62
C ARG A 39 43.74 -5.89 -1.73
N TYR A 40 44.81 -5.92 -2.52
CA TYR A 40 45.67 -4.76 -2.72
C TYR A 40 44.91 -3.57 -3.34
N ILE A 41 44.10 -3.83 -4.37
CA ILE A 41 43.27 -2.80 -5.01
C ILE A 41 42.28 -2.22 -4.01
N LEU A 42 41.56 -3.08 -3.26
CA LEU A 42 40.62 -2.66 -2.22
C LEU A 42 41.33 -1.82 -1.14
N TYR A 43 42.51 -2.21 -0.68
CA TYR A 43 43.23 -1.39 0.32
C TYR A 43 43.71 -0.04 -0.22
N LYS A 44 44.05 0.05 -1.50
CA LYS A 44 44.50 1.29 -2.13
C LYS A 44 43.40 2.33 -2.31
N THR A 45 42.15 1.89 -2.45
CA THR A 45 41.01 2.77 -2.74
C THR A 45 40.33 3.30 -1.49
N LEU A 46 40.63 2.76 -0.31
CA LEU A 46 39.96 3.08 0.94
C LEU A 46 40.69 4.14 1.75
N ASP A 47 39.93 4.98 2.45
CA ASP A 47 40.49 5.90 3.41
C ASP A 47 40.94 5.19 4.71
N LYS A 48 41.65 5.92 5.57
CA LYS A 48 42.20 5.39 6.83
C LYS A 48 41.11 4.87 7.79
N ASN A 49 39.93 5.49 7.78
CA ASN A 49 38.82 5.11 8.67
C ASN A 49 38.25 3.75 8.23
N MET A 50 37.93 3.62 6.94
CA MET A 50 37.39 2.40 6.35
C MET A 50 38.39 1.25 6.42
N PHE A 51 39.67 1.50 6.12
CA PHE A 51 40.74 0.51 6.25
C PHE A 51 40.84 -0.07 7.66
N SER A 52 40.72 0.78 8.70
CA SER A 52 40.81 0.33 10.10
C SER A 52 39.74 -0.70 10.48
N LYS A 53 38.57 -0.67 9.82
CA LYS A 53 37.43 -1.57 10.07
C LYS A 53 37.58 -2.92 9.36
N ILE A 54 38.30 -2.97 8.24
CA ILE A 54 38.43 -4.17 7.40
C ILE A 54 39.81 -4.86 7.48
N LYS A 55 40.78 -4.26 8.18
CA LYS A 55 42.17 -4.77 8.26
C LYS A 55 42.31 -6.21 8.77
N THR A 56 41.31 -6.72 9.48
CA THR A 56 41.28 -8.08 10.03
C THR A 56 40.77 -9.14 9.05
N CYS A 57 40.21 -8.74 7.90
CA CYS A 57 39.68 -9.66 6.90
C CYS A 57 40.84 -10.39 6.20
N ALA A 58 40.69 -11.71 6.03
CA ALA A 58 41.70 -12.60 5.47
C ALA A 58 41.63 -12.70 3.94
N THR A 59 40.44 -12.52 3.36
CA THR A 59 40.20 -12.65 1.90
C THR A 59 39.65 -11.38 1.29
N ALA A 60 39.81 -11.18 -0.03
CA ALA A 60 39.18 -10.07 -0.76
C ALA A 60 37.65 -10.12 -0.64
N LYS A 61 37.09 -11.33 -0.60
CA LYS A 61 35.66 -11.56 -0.40
C LYS A 61 35.17 -11.03 0.94
N GLU A 62 35.84 -11.36 2.04
CA GLU A 62 35.49 -10.86 3.37
C GLU A 62 35.61 -9.33 3.46
N ILE A 63 36.64 -8.76 2.82
CA ILE A 63 36.76 -7.30 2.73
C ILE A 63 35.54 -6.71 2.02
N TRP A 64 35.19 -7.26 0.85
CA TRP A 64 34.05 -6.78 0.07
C TRP A 64 32.73 -6.90 0.84
N GLU A 65 32.46 -8.05 1.45
CA GLU A 65 31.26 -8.27 2.29
C GLU A 65 31.18 -7.28 3.45
N LYS A 66 32.31 -7.02 4.13
CA LYS A 66 32.36 -6.06 5.23
C LYS A 66 32.22 -4.61 4.77
N LEU A 67 32.77 -4.26 3.60
CA LEU A 67 32.56 -2.95 2.99
C LEU A 67 31.10 -2.74 2.60
N THR A 68 30.46 -3.74 1.99
CA THR A 68 29.02 -3.74 1.70
C THR A 68 28.23 -3.49 2.99
N GLN A 69 28.55 -4.19 4.08
CA GLN A 69 27.92 -4.00 5.38
C GLN A 69 28.15 -2.59 5.96
N ILE A 70 29.34 -2.00 5.80
CA ILE A 70 29.62 -0.65 6.33
C ILE A 70 28.90 0.42 5.49
N CYS A 71 28.86 0.26 4.17
CA CYS A 71 28.27 1.23 3.25
C CYS A 71 26.73 1.17 3.22
N GLU A 72 26.15 -0.03 3.28
CA GLU A 72 24.69 -0.21 3.26
C GLU A 72 24.05 -0.22 4.67
N GLY A 73 24.88 -0.26 5.72
CA GLY A 73 24.47 -0.55 7.09
C GLY A 73 24.51 -2.05 7.40
N ASN A 74 24.68 -2.41 8.68
CA ASN A 74 24.50 -3.80 9.08
C ASN A 74 23.04 -4.22 8.83
N ASP A 75 22.79 -5.51 8.60
CA ASP A 75 21.42 -6.03 8.37
C ASP A 75 20.46 -5.58 9.49
N GLU A 76 20.96 -5.46 10.71
CA GLU A 76 20.25 -4.89 11.87
C GLU A 76 19.78 -3.44 11.67
N THR A 77 20.55 -2.57 11.01
CA THR A 77 20.13 -1.20 10.66
C THR A 77 19.02 -1.22 9.62
N LYS A 78 19.08 -2.13 8.63
CA LYS A 78 18.02 -2.30 7.63
C LYS A 78 16.74 -2.83 8.27
N GLU A 79 16.84 -3.85 9.12
CA GLU A 79 15.75 -4.41 9.94
C GLU A 79 15.11 -3.36 10.85
N ASN A 80 15.91 -2.54 11.53
CA ASN A 80 15.41 -1.46 12.38
C ASN A 80 14.67 -0.39 11.56
N LYS A 81 15.21 0.02 10.41
CA LYS A 81 14.52 0.95 9.50
C LYS A 81 13.20 0.37 8.99
N LEU A 82 13.19 -0.90 8.60
CA LEU A 82 11.99 -1.60 8.16
C LEU A 82 10.94 -1.65 9.27
N THR A 83 11.35 -2.00 10.49
CA THR A 83 10.48 -2.03 11.67
C THR A 83 9.85 -0.66 11.92
N VAL A 84 10.65 0.41 11.89
CA VAL A 84 10.16 1.78 12.09
C VAL A 84 9.21 2.20 10.97
N ALA A 85 9.56 1.95 9.70
CA ALA A 85 8.69 2.26 8.56
C ALA A 85 7.37 1.49 8.63
N GLN A 86 7.40 0.22 9.05
CA GLN A 86 6.21 -0.61 9.21
C GLN A 86 5.34 -0.09 10.37
N GLN A 87 5.94 0.35 11.48
CA GLN A 87 5.19 1.01 12.56
C GLN A 87 4.53 2.32 12.09
N LYS A 88 5.22 3.15 11.29
CA LYS A 88 4.63 4.34 10.67
C LYS A 88 3.43 3.98 9.80
N TYR A 89 3.57 2.96 8.95
CA TYR A 89 2.48 2.45 8.12
C TYR A 89 1.33 1.96 8.96
N GLU A 90 1.59 1.18 10.01
CA GLU A 90 0.52 0.64 10.83
C GLU A 90 -0.25 1.71 11.63
N SER A 91 0.46 2.73 12.09
CA SER A 91 -0.12 3.85 12.83
C SER A 91 -0.68 4.97 11.94
N ILE A 92 -0.51 4.88 10.61
CA ILE A 92 -0.94 5.94 9.71
C ILE A 92 -2.46 6.12 9.78
N LYS A 93 -2.86 7.36 10.03
CA LYS A 93 -4.24 7.83 9.99
C LYS A 93 -4.25 9.23 9.41
N MET A 94 -5.36 9.59 8.80
CA MET A 94 -5.64 10.97 8.44
C MET A 94 -5.79 11.78 9.73
N LYS A 95 -5.17 12.95 9.79
CA LYS A 95 -5.20 13.83 10.96
C LYS A 95 -6.41 14.77 10.87
N ASP A 96 -6.81 15.32 12.01
CA ASP A 96 -7.87 16.32 12.04
C ASP A 96 -7.45 17.57 11.26
N GLY A 97 -8.29 18.02 10.33
CA GLY A 97 -8.03 19.18 9.48
C GLY A 97 -7.00 18.96 8.37
N GLU A 98 -6.50 17.75 8.20
CA GLU A 98 -5.65 17.38 7.06
C GLU A 98 -6.50 17.17 5.81
N THR A 99 -6.02 17.66 4.67
CA THR A 99 -6.66 17.42 3.37
C THR A 99 -6.33 16.04 2.82
N MET A 100 -7.17 15.50 1.93
CA MET A 100 -6.89 14.22 1.27
C MET A 100 -5.58 14.24 0.48
N THR A 101 -5.16 15.40 -0.03
CA THR A 101 -3.88 15.55 -0.74
C THR A 101 -2.68 15.43 0.19
N GLU A 102 -2.69 16.09 1.34
CA GLU A 102 -1.63 15.96 2.34
C GLU A 102 -1.56 14.52 2.90
N PHE A 103 -2.72 13.89 3.10
CA PHE A 103 -2.78 12.51 3.53
C PHE A 103 -2.21 11.54 2.48
N ASP A 104 -2.54 11.73 1.20
CA ASP A 104 -1.96 10.98 0.08
C ASP A 104 -0.44 11.07 0.06
N GLU A 105 0.12 12.28 0.13
CA GLU A 105 1.57 12.48 0.13
C GLU A 105 2.25 11.72 1.27
N ARG A 106 1.71 11.78 2.50
CA ARG A 106 2.26 11.04 3.64
C ARG A 106 2.12 9.53 3.47
N PHE A 107 0.98 9.05 3.00
CA PHE A 107 0.74 7.62 2.81
C PHE A 107 1.67 7.06 1.73
N SER A 108 1.73 7.73 0.58
CA SER A 108 2.60 7.38 -0.53
C SER A 108 4.08 7.41 -0.13
N ALA A 109 4.52 8.40 0.66
CA ALA A 109 5.90 8.45 1.16
C ALA A 109 6.26 7.22 2.02
N VAL A 110 5.36 6.78 2.90
CA VAL A 110 5.58 5.59 3.74
C VAL A 110 5.59 4.31 2.91
N VAL A 111 4.71 4.19 1.90
CA VAL A 111 4.69 3.03 0.99
C VAL A 111 5.98 2.96 0.16
N ILE A 112 6.48 4.10 -0.32
CA ILE A 112 7.76 4.20 -1.04
C ILE A 112 8.93 3.81 -0.12
N GLU A 113 8.96 4.31 1.12
CA GLU A 113 9.97 3.95 2.13
C GLU A 113 9.99 2.43 2.34
N LEU A 114 8.82 1.80 2.53
CA LEU A 114 8.70 0.36 2.71
C LEU A 114 9.12 -0.45 1.49
N THR A 115 8.72 -0.01 0.30
CA THR A 115 9.10 -0.65 -0.97
C THR A 115 10.62 -0.61 -1.16
N SER A 116 11.25 0.52 -0.82
CA SER A 116 12.71 0.67 -0.89
C SER A 116 13.47 -0.25 0.09
N LEU A 117 12.79 -0.69 1.16
CA LEU A 117 13.31 -1.65 2.15
C LEU A 117 12.94 -3.10 1.82
N GLY A 118 12.36 -3.36 0.64
CA GLY A 118 12.01 -4.70 0.15
C GLY A 118 10.65 -5.21 0.62
N LYS A 119 9.79 -4.35 1.20
CA LYS A 119 8.43 -4.70 1.61
C LYS A 119 7.43 -4.23 0.55
N GLU A 120 6.84 -5.19 -0.15
CA GLU A 120 5.79 -4.94 -1.13
C GLU A 120 4.39 -5.14 -0.52
N TYR A 121 3.43 -4.38 -1.03
CA TYR A 121 2.02 -4.50 -0.68
C TYR A 121 1.21 -4.65 -1.96
N SER A 122 0.21 -5.53 -1.93
CA SER A 122 -0.78 -5.61 -2.99
C SER A 122 -1.69 -4.38 -3.01
N ASN A 123 -2.26 -4.08 -4.18
CA ASN A 123 -3.28 -3.04 -4.35
C ASN A 123 -4.40 -3.16 -3.31
N ARG A 124 -4.85 -4.40 -3.05
CA ARG A 124 -5.89 -4.67 -2.05
C ARG A 124 -5.46 -4.28 -0.64
N GLU A 125 -4.24 -4.63 -0.23
CA GLU A 125 -3.73 -4.28 1.10
C GLU A 125 -3.62 -2.77 1.28
N LEU A 126 -3.06 -2.07 0.29
CA LEU A 126 -2.97 -0.61 0.31
C LEU A 126 -4.35 0.04 0.38
N ALA A 127 -5.30 -0.41 -0.45
CA ALA A 127 -6.66 0.12 -0.47
C ALA A 127 -7.37 -0.09 0.88
N LEU A 128 -7.28 -1.30 1.45
CA LEU A 128 -7.87 -1.60 2.74
C LEU A 128 -7.23 -0.82 3.88
N LYS A 129 -5.90 -0.64 3.85
CA LYS A 129 -5.19 0.13 4.86
C LYS A 129 -5.63 1.59 4.83
N MET A 130 -5.65 2.17 3.64
CA MET A 130 -6.04 3.56 3.39
C MET A 130 -7.49 3.77 3.84
N MET A 131 -8.45 2.93 3.43
CA MET A 131 -9.85 3.03 3.87
C MET A 131 -10.00 2.96 5.41
N LYS A 132 -9.20 2.14 6.10
CA LYS A 132 -9.20 2.06 7.57
C LYS A 132 -8.51 3.24 8.26
N ALA A 133 -7.66 3.96 7.55
CA ALA A 133 -6.91 5.09 8.05
C ALA A 133 -7.69 6.40 7.95
N LEU A 134 -8.82 6.42 7.22
CA LEU A 134 -9.69 7.58 7.13
C LEU A 134 -10.55 7.77 8.39
N PRO A 135 -11.00 9.01 8.65
CA PRO A 135 -11.99 9.33 9.65
C PRO A 135 -13.36 8.71 9.33
N ARG A 136 -14.23 8.59 10.34
CA ARG A 136 -15.56 7.92 10.23
C ARG A 136 -16.49 8.60 9.22
N GLU A 137 -16.29 9.88 8.97
CA GLU A 137 -17.02 10.68 8.00
C GLU A 137 -16.91 10.10 6.58
N TRP A 138 -15.88 9.30 6.31
CA TRP A 138 -15.64 8.64 5.03
C TRP A 138 -16.21 7.22 4.96
N ASP A 139 -16.84 6.70 6.02
CA ASP A 139 -17.33 5.32 6.10
C ASP A 139 -18.29 5.00 4.94
N VAL A 140 -19.22 5.90 4.62
CA VAL A 140 -20.18 5.71 3.52
C VAL A 140 -19.46 5.55 2.18
N LYS A 141 -18.48 6.42 1.90
CA LYS A 141 -17.70 6.38 0.66
C LYS A 141 -16.84 5.12 0.57
N THR A 142 -16.14 4.76 1.64
CA THR A 142 -15.27 3.59 1.68
C THR A 142 -16.05 2.28 1.58
N MET A 143 -17.24 2.19 2.17
CA MET A 143 -18.15 1.05 2.03
C MET A 143 -18.66 0.91 0.60
N ALA A 144 -19.14 2.00 -0.02
CA ALA A 144 -19.57 1.97 -1.41
C ALA A 144 -18.44 1.54 -2.36
N MET A 145 -17.20 1.97 -2.11
CA MET A 145 -16.04 1.55 -2.91
C MET A 145 -15.72 0.06 -2.71
N ARG A 146 -15.86 -0.48 -1.51
CA ARG A 146 -15.66 -1.91 -1.21
C ARG A 146 -16.65 -2.80 -1.94
N GLU A 147 -17.88 -2.33 -2.12
CA GLU A 147 -18.96 -3.08 -2.77
C GLU A 147 -18.91 -2.96 -4.30
N SER A 148 -18.49 -1.82 -4.83
CA SER A 148 -18.56 -1.52 -6.26
C SER A 148 -17.25 -1.72 -7.04
N LYS A 149 -16.08 -1.69 -6.37
CA LYS A 149 -14.77 -1.77 -7.04
C LYS A 149 -14.04 -3.08 -6.75
N ASP A 150 -13.31 -3.58 -7.74
CA ASP A 150 -12.35 -4.67 -7.53
C ASP A 150 -11.06 -4.13 -6.91
N LEU A 151 -10.92 -4.30 -5.58
CA LEU A 151 -9.78 -3.81 -4.82
C LEU A 151 -8.44 -4.45 -5.23
N ASN A 152 -8.44 -5.59 -5.94
CA ASN A 152 -7.19 -6.18 -6.41
C ASN A 152 -6.62 -5.45 -7.63
N LYS A 153 -7.48 -4.78 -8.40
CA LYS A 153 -7.12 -4.03 -9.61
C LYS A 153 -7.10 -2.52 -9.40
N LEU A 154 -7.56 -2.05 -8.25
CA LEU A 154 -7.61 -0.64 -7.92
C LEU A 154 -6.22 -0.13 -7.51
N GLU A 155 -5.57 0.60 -8.40
CA GLU A 155 -4.27 1.22 -8.11
C GLU A 155 -4.42 2.34 -7.07
N LEU A 156 -3.33 2.57 -6.32
CA LEU A 156 -3.32 3.56 -5.24
C LEU A 156 -3.65 4.98 -5.74
N HIS A 157 -3.15 5.34 -6.92
CA HIS A 157 -3.44 6.62 -7.56
C HIS A 157 -4.93 6.79 -7.85
N ASP A 158 -5.58 5.78 -8.43
CA ASP A 158 -7.01 5.85 -8.76
C ASP A 158 -7.91 5.89 -7.51
N LEU A 159 -7.48 5.21 -6.45
CA LEU A 159 -8.11 5.29 -5.14
C LEU A 159 -8.07 6.73 -4.61
N PHE A 160 -6.89 7.35 -4.56
CA PHE A 160 -6.75 8.73 -4.08
C PHE A 160 -7.45 9.74 -4.98
N ALA A 161 -7.40 9.59 -6.30
CA ALA A 161 -8.14 10.43 -7.23
C ALA A 161 -9.65 10.40 -6.96
N ASN A 162 -10.22 9.22 -6.68
CA ASN A 162 -11.63 9.08 -6.34
C ASN A 162 -12.01 9.74 -5.01
N LEU A 163 -11.11 9.70 -4.04
CA LEU A 163 -11.33 10.27 -2.72
C LEU A 163 -11.20 11.80 -2.73
N LYS A 164 -10.21 12.34 -3.46
CA LYS A 164 -10.07 13.80 -3.69
C LYS A 164 -11.29 14.37 -4.40
N ALA A 165 -11.83 13.65 -5.39
CA ALA A 165 -13.08 14.05 -6.05
C ALA A 165 -14.26 14.12 -5.07
N TYR A 166 -14.34 13.17 -4.14
CA TYR A 166 -15.37 13.16 -3.10
C TYR A 166 -15.19 14.27 -2.06
N GLU A 167 -13.94 14.58 -1.67
CA GLU A 167 -13.63 15.74 -0.82
C GLU A 167 -14.17 17.04 -1.42
N PHE A 168 -13.92 17.24 -2.71
CA PHE A 168 -14.42 18.40 -3.44
C PHE A 168 -15.95 18.49 -3.48
N GLU A 169 -16.63 17.35 -3.68
CA GLU A 169 -18.10 17.27 -3.61
C GLU A 169 -18.68 17.58 -2.22
N LEU A 170 -17.95 17.26 -1.14
CA LEU A 170 -18.34 17.59 0.23
C LEU A 170 -18.20 19.07 0.51
N GLU A 171 -17.08 19.68 0.11
CA GLU A 171 -16.82 21.12 0.32
C GLU A 171 -17.86 21.98 -0.40
N THR A 172 -18.14 21.69 -1.67
CA THR A 172 -19.13 22.41 -2.48
C THR A 172 -20.56 22.33 -1.92
N ARG A 173 -20.89 21.28 -1.17
CA ARG A 173 -22.19 21.13 -0.49
C ARG A 173 -22.25 21.86 0.85
N SER A 174 -21.10 21.99 1.52
CA SER A 174 -20.97 22.76 2.78
C SER A 174 -21.12 24.27 2.53
N GLU A 175 -20.58 24.77 1.42
CA GLU A 175 -20.71 26.17 1.01
C GLU A 175 -22.12 26.54 0.52
N ALA A 176 -22.89 25.56 0.05
CA ALA A 176 -24.32 25.70 -0.25
C ALA A 176 -25.14 25.53 1.04
N GLY A 177 -25.22 26.59 1.86
CA GLY A 177 -26.10 26.63 3.04
C GLY A 177 -27.56 26.25 2.73
N PRO A 178 -28.39 25.93 3.76
CA PRO A 178 -29.74 25.41 3.56
C PRO A 178 -30.55 26.38 2.71
N SER A 179 -30.76 26.01 1.44
CA SER A 179 -31.60 26.77 0.54
C SER A 179 -33.01 26.75 1.09
N THR A 180 -33.40 27.87 1.70
CA THR A 180 -34.73 28.15 2.21
C THR A 180 -35.75 27.88 1.11
N SER A 181 -36.63 26.92 1.39
CA SER A 181 -38.02 26.85 0.94
C SER A 181 -38.28 27.18 -0.53
N GLN A 182 -38.46 26.16 -1.38
CA GLN A 182 -39.47 26.30 -2.43
C GLN A 182 -40.85 26.28 -1.75
N PRO A 183 -41.69 27.32 -1.91
CA PRO A 183 -43.08 27.22 -1.53
C PRO A 183 -43.76 26.28 -2.53
N THR A 184 -44.33 25.18 -2.03
CA THR A 184 -45.32 24.40 -2.74
C THR A 184 -46.54 25.32 -2.97
N LYS A 185 -46.60 25.98 -4.13
CA LYS A 185 -47.84 26.61 -4.57
C LYS A 185 -48.78 25.51 -5.04
N ALA A 186 -49.65 25.09 -4.12
CA ALA A 186 -50.89 24.41 -4.47
C ALA A 186 -51.69 25.32 -5.41
N LEU A 187 -51.97 24.83 -6.62
CA LEU A 187 -52.88 25.50 -7.55
C LEU A 187 -54.29 25.03 -7.23
N ALA A 188 -54.97 25.79 -6.38
CA ALA A 188 -56.42 25.67 -6.17
C ALA A 188 -57.17 26.22 -7.39
N ALA A 189 -58.24 25.52 -7.76
CA ALA A 189 -59.09 25.78 -8.90
C ALA A 189 -59.71 27.18 -8.88
N THR A 190 -59.72 27.84 -10.05
CA THR A 190 -60.69 28.90 -10.35
C THR A 190 -61.63 28.36 -11.42
N SER A 191 -62.84 28.07 -10.99
CA SER A 191 -64.02 27.96 -11.85
C SER A 191 -64.33 29.34 -12.45
N VAL A 192 -64.64 29.38 -13.75
CA VAL A 192 -65.82 29.98 -14.40
C VAL A 192 -65.48 30.30 -15.86
N GLU A 193 -65.99 29.49 -16.79
CA GLU A 193 -66.83 30.04 -17.86
C GLU A 193 -67.77 28.95 -18.40
N GLN A 194 -68.95 29.42 -18.78
CA GLN A 194 -70.23 28.71 -18.82
C GLN A 194 -70.45 27.90 -20.10
N CYS A 195 -71.19 26.78 -19.98
CA CYS A 195 -72.11 26.35 -21.03
C CYS A 195 -73.39 25.78 -20.38
N SER A 196 -74.53 26.21 -20.91
CA SER A 196 -75.89 26.16 -20.34
C SER A 196 -76.46 24.74 -20.09
N PRO A 197 -77.49 24.62 -19.24
CA PRO A 197 -78.02 23.33 -18.79
C PRO A 197 -79.14 22.81 -19.72
N SER A 198 -79.08 21.51 -20.05
CA SER A 198 -80.24 20.76 -20.53
C SER A 198 -80.40 19.47 -19.72
N THR A 199 -81.36 19.57 -18.80
CA THR A 199 -82.17 18.52 -18.15
C THR A 199 -82.12 17.15 -18.81
N ILE A 200 -81.88 16.08 -18.02
CA ILE A 200 -82.64 14.81 -18.01
C ILE A 200 -82.42 14.09 -16.66
N LYS A 201 -83.50 13.46 -16.21
CA LYS A 201 -83.86 12.90 -14.88
C LYS A 201 -83.00 11.72 -14.36
N PRO A 202 -83.12 11.39 -13.05
CA PRO A 202 -82.46 10.25 -12.42
C PRO A 202 -83.26 8.95 -12.59
N ALA A 203 -82.57 7.81 -12.58
CA ALA A 203 -83.18 6.50 -12.37
C ALA A 203 -82.33 5.68 -11.38
N GLU A 204 -83.02 5.26 -10.33
CA GLU A 204 -82.62 4.34 -9.28
C GLU A 204 -82.17 2.95 -9.77
N GLN A 205 -81.56 2.24 -8.82
CA GLN A 205 -81.63 0.80 -8.54
C GLN A 205 -80.26 0.10 -8.61
N LEU A 206 -79.67 -0.16 -7.45
CA LEU A 206 -79.90 -1.32 -6.57
C LEU A 206 -79.25 -2.59 -7.11
N SER A 207 -78.43 -3.15 -6.22
CA SER A 207 -78.29 -4.57 -5.95
C SER A 207 -77.13 -5.33 -6.58
N ASN A 208 -76.36 -5.90 -5.65
CA ASN A 208 -75.70 -7.20 -5.66
C ASN A 208 -74.32 -7.27 -6.32
N ASP A 209 -73.44 -8.15 -5.88
CA ASP A 209 -73.06 -8.70 -4.58
C ASP A 209 -71.80 -9.51 -4.91
N THR A 210 -70.92 -9.68 -3.93
CA THR A 210 -69.98 -10.81 -3.78
C THR A 210 -69.13 -11.29 -4.98
N ALA A 211 -67.83 -11.08 -4.82
CA ALA A 211 -66.76 -12.10 -4.77
C ALA A 211 -66.86 -13.35 -5.68
N THR A 212 -65.74 -13.68 -6.35
CA THR A 212 -64.86 -14.84 -6.03
C THR A 212 -64.01 -15.25 -7.25
N VAL A 213 -62.68 -15.13 -7.11
CA VAL A 213 -61.58 -16.05 -7.51
C VAL A 213 -61.53 -16.61 -8.94
N SER A 214 -60.39 -16.43 -9.62
CA SER A 214 -59.40 -17.51 -9.85
C SER A 214 -58.33 -17.07 -10.85
N TRP A 215 -57.06 -17.09 -10.42
CA TRP A 215 -55.91 -17.00 -11.30
C TRP A 215 -55.50 -18.41 -11.75
N HIS A 216 -55.10 -18.53 -13.01
CA HIS A 216 -54.15 -19.54 -13.48
C HIS A 216 -53.05 -18.80 -14.23
#